data_AF-A0A516NFT6-F1
#
_entry.id   AF-A0A516NFT6-F1
#
_cell.length_a   1.000
_cell.length_b   1.000
_cell.length_c   1.000
_cell.angle_alpha   90.00
_cell.angle_beta   90.00
_cell.angle_gamma   90.00
#
_symmetry.space_group_name_H-M   'P 1'
#
loop_
_entity.id
_entity.type
_entity.pdbx_description
1 polymer ?
#
loop_
_entity_poly.entity_id
_entity_poly.type
_entity_poly.pdbx_seq_one_letter_code
_entity_poly.pdbx_strand_id
1 'polypeptide(L)'
;MLTANWLDWYHGRHQQACFQSGSFFEDYVEKVLGRFHDDFMNPAPTGRLGDGGCDGLAESGTIMYACYGQRPGRDAERELAKKIRSDFDRAVDQWASFHTWRFVTNAPVGPLATQVVVDMQRSYGPGSSRPLTVRLVNPEKLWSEVVSTLDTAILNELFPGAPGIANVELEDLIPLLDQLGSGAGPVDSGGAVLPVPASKMDFNALSEASRAEFNYGRLLAPRIDEWYQSCSDPGLFDAHGARFRALYEQQRAVTTTPSEILERLYAAVAGPNVRMDATRANAAFAVLSYFFDSCHIFEMPTDAGSASGAEVSDAAAD
;
A
#
# COMPACT_ATOMS: atom_id res chain seq x y z
N MET A 1 15.07 -20.09 8.26
CA MET A 1 13.60 -20.04 8.23
C MET A 1 13.23 -18.67 7.67
N LEU A 2 12.73 -18.62 6.43
CA LEU A 2 12.33 -17.36 5.77
C LEU A 2 11.13 -16.78 6.53
N THR A 3 11.34 -15.72 7.30
CA THR A 3 10.23 -14.94 7.83
C THR A 3 9.51 -14.25 6.67
N ALA A 4 8.28 -14.67 6.41
CA ALA A 4 7.13 -13.81 6.15
C ALA A 4 7.20 -12.65 5.13
N ASN A 5 8.00 -12.69 4.06
CA ASN A 5 7.97 -11.69 2.97
C ASN A 5 6.56 -11.35 2.43
N TRP A 6 5.60 -12.28 2.59
CA TRP A 6 4.21 -12.11 2.18
C TRP A 6 3.37 -11.30 3.17
N LEU A 7 3.57 -11.47 4.49
CA LEU A 7 2.88 -10.66 5.50
C LEU A 7 3.32 -9.20 5.43
N ASP A 8 4.60 -8.95 5.14
CA ASP A 8 5.12 -7.58 4.97
C ASP A 8 4.47 -6.90 3.74
N TRP A 9 4.21 -7.66 2.67
CA TRP A 9 3.46 -7.13 1.52
C TRP A 9 2.02 -6.75 1.92
N TYR A 10 1.29 -7.63 2.61
CA TYR A 10 -0.05 -7.33 3.10
C TYR A 10 -0.06 -6.17 4.09
N HIS A 11 0.96 -6.04 4.95
CA HIS A 11 1.10 -4.91 5.88
C HIS A 11 1.28 -3.61 5.11
N GLY A 12 2.12 -3.58 4.07
CA GLY A 12 2.27 -2.41 3.21
C GLY A 12 0.96 -2.04 2.50
N ARG A 13 0.16 -3.02 2.06
CA ARG A 13 -1.18 -2.78 1.49
C ARG A 13 -2.17 -2.26 2.54
N HIS A 14 -2.14 -2.82 3.75
CA HIS A 14 -2.90 -2.33 4.89
C HIS A 14 -2.56 -0.87 5.20
N GLN A 15 -1.27 -0.52 5.26
CA GLN A 15 -0.84 0.87 5.47
C GLN A 15 -1.39 1.79 4.38
N GLN A 16 -1.31 1.40 3.11
CA GLN A 16 -1.87 2.18 2.00
C GLN A 16 -3.39 2.38 2.12
N ALA A 17 -4.14 1.35 2.52
CA ALA A 17 -5.57 1.48 2.78
C ALA A 17 -5.84 2.42 3.97
N CYS A 18 -5.02 2.34 5.01
CA CYS A 18 -5.07 3.23 6.18
C CYS A 18 -4.66 4.68 5.88
N PHE A 19 -3.99 4.98 4.77
CA PHE A 19 -3.70 6.36 4.36
C PHE A 19 -4.91 7.09 3.74
N GLN A 20 -5.98 6.38 3.40
CA GLN A 20 -7.16 7.00 2.79
C GLN A 20 -7.92 7.88 3.80
N SER A 21 -8.64 8.87 3.30
CA SER A 21 -9.30 9.88 4.14
C SER A 21 -10.81 9.68 4.22
N GLY A 22 -11.41 10.05 5.35
CA GLY A 22 -12.86 10.00 5.58
C GLY A 22 -13.47 8.63 5.26
N SER A 23 -14.53 8.62 4.45
CA SER A 23 -15.34 7.42 4.19
C SER A 23 -14.55 6.28 3.57
N PHE A 24 -13.49 6.56 2.80
CA PHE A 24 -12.69 5.48 2.21
C PHE A 24 -11.93 4.65 3.26
N PHE A 25 -11.49 5.28 4.35
CA PHE A 25 -10.91 4.56 5.49
C PHE A 25 -12.00 3.78 6.23
N GLU A 26 -13.17 4.39 6.43
CA GLU A 26 -14.32 3.77 7.10
C GLU A 26 -14.79 2.52 6.34
N ASP A 27 -14.95 2.61 5.01
CA ASP A 27 -15.28 1.49 4.12
C ASP A 27 -14.24 0.35 4.20
N TYR A 28 -12.96 0.70 4.35
CA TYR A 28 -11.89 -0.29 4.51
C TYR A 28 -12.01 -1.03 5.85
N VAL A 29 -12.18 -0.28 6.95
CA VAL A 29 -12.34 -0.87 8.29
C VAL A 29 -13.59 -1.75 8.35
N GLU A 30 -14.71 -1.31 7.76
CA GLU A 30 -15.94 -2.09 7.68
C GLU A 30 -15.70 -3.44 6.97
N LYS A 31 -15.03 -3.42 5.81
CA LYS A 31 -14.68 -4.66 5.09
C LYS A 31 -13.81 -5.59 5.92
N VAL A 32 -12.80 -5.06 6.61
CA VAL A 32 -11.93 -5.85 7.49
C VAL A 32 -12.72 -6.48 8.63
N LEU A 33 -13.53 -5.70 9.33
CA LEU A 33 -14.29 -6.19 10.48
C LEU A 33 -15.37 -7.20 10.06
N GLY A 34 -16.00 -7.01 8.90
CA GLY A 34 -16.95 -7.96 8.31
C GLY A 34 -16.32 -9.28 7.87
N ARG A 35 -14.98 -9.38 7.77
CA ARG A 35 -14.28 -10.66 7.58
C ARG A 35 -13.70 -11.23 8.87
N PHE A 36 -13.50 -10.38 9.87
CA PHE A 36 -12.92 -10.78 11.15
C PHE A 36 -13.96 -11.34 12.12
N HIS A 37 -15.15 -10.75 12.17
CA HIS A 37 -16.29 -11.27 12.95
C HIS A 37 -17.31 -11.90 12.02
N ASP A 38 -17.77 -13.11 12.35
CA ASP A 38 -18.78 -13.83 11.58
C ASP A 38 -20.18 -13.20 11.73
N ASP A 39 -20.44 -12.54 12.85
CA ASP A 39 -21.70 -11.86 13.18
C ASP A 39 -21.64 -10.33 13.06
N PHE A 40 -20.64 -9.80 12.34
CA PHE A 40 -20.48 -8.36 12.16
C PHE A 40 -21.73 -7.72 11.55
N MET A 41 -22.21 -6.65 12.19
CA MET A 41 -23.34 -5.86 11.71
C MET A 41 -23.02 -4.37 11.79
N ASN A 42 -23.10 -3.66 10.67
CA ASN A 42 -23.01 -2.21 10.62
C ASN A 42 -24.42 -1.59 10.47
N PRO A 43 -24.99 -0.93 11.49
CA PRO A 43 -26.32 -0.35 11.42
C PRO A 43 -26.41 0.78 10.39
N ALA A 44 -27.13 0.55 9.29
CA ALA A 44 -27.33 1.59 8.29
C ALA A 44 -28.15 2.78 8.86
N PRO A 45 -27.71 4.03 8.65
CA PRO A 45 -28.45 5.19 9.14
C PRO A 45 -29.80 5.28 8.44
N THR A 46 -30.89 5.27 9.21
CA THR A 46 -32.26 5.33 8.67
C THR A 46 -33.02 6.56 9.15
N GLY A 47 -33.29 7.48 8.21
CA GLY A 47 -34.06 8.70 8.47
C GLY A 47 -33.44 9.57 9.57
N ARG A 48 -34.20 9.85 10.62
CA ARG A 48 -33.74 10.67 11.77
C ARG A 48 -33.03 9.87 12.85
N LEU A 49 -33.02 8.54 12.77
CA LEU A 49 -32.46 7.67 13.80
C LEU A 49 -30.92 7.64 13.74
N GLY A 50 -30.33 7.93 12.56
CA GLY A 50 -28.89 7.83 12.36
C GLY A 50 -28.39 6.40 12.53
N ASP A 51 -27.08 6.24 12.68
CA ASP A 51 -26.38 4.97 12.99
C ASP A 51 -26.16 4.77 14.51
N GLY A 52 -26.48 5.79 15.31
CA GLY A 52 -26.28 5.76 16.75
C GLY A 52 -24.82 5.87 17.21
N GLY A 53 -23.92 6.40 16.38
CA GLY A 53 -22.48 6.40 16.66
C GLY A 53 -21.89 4.99 16.57
N CYS A 54 -22.49 4.13 15.76
CA CYS A 54 -22.10 2.75 15.56
C CYS A 54 -21.66 2.52 14.12
N ASP A 55 -20.40 2.12 13.95
CA ASP A 55 -19.86 1.70 12.66
C ASP A 55 -19.62 0.18 12.63
N GLY A 56 -20.20 -0.54 13.59
CA GLY A 56 -20.07 -1.99 13.70
C GLY A 56 -20.43 -2.55 15.08
N LEU A 57 -21.16 -3.65 15.10
CA LEU A 57 -21.42 -4.51 16.25
C LEU A 57 -20.93 -5.91 15.92
N ALA A 58 -20.36 -6.58 16.92
CA ALA A 58 -19.91 -7.95 16.82
C ALA A 58 -20.07 -8.66 18.17
N GLU A 59 -19.86 -9.97 18.16
CA GLU A 59 -19.87 -10.82 19.35
C GLU A 59 -21.18 -10.69 20.12
N SER A 60 -22.29 -10.91 19.42
CA SER A 60 -23.67 -10.73 19.91
C SER A 60 -23.93 -9.34 20.48
N GLY A 61 -23.31 -8.31 19.88
CA GLY A 61 -23.44 -6.91 20.29
C GLY A 61 -22.69 -6.57 21.57
N THR A 62 -21.73 -7.40 21.99
CA THR A 62 -20.88 -7.13 23.17
C THR A 62 -19.67 -6.26 22.83
N ILE A 63 -19.24 -6.24 21.56
CA ILE A 63 -18.24 -5.33 21.03
C ILE A 63 -18.91 -4.33 20.09
N MET A 64 -18.65 -3.05 20.34
CA MET A 64 -19.08 -1.96 19.49
C MET A 64 -17.87 -1.23 18.92
N TYR A 65 -17.94 -0.94 17.63
CA TYR A 65 -16.96 -0.16 16.88
C TYR A 65 -17.54 1.20 16.54
N ALA A 66 -16.71 2.22 16.68
CA ALA A 66 -16.87 3.50 15.99
C ALA A 66 -15.60 3.74 15.17
N CYS A 67 -15.74 4.33 14.00
CA CYS A 67 -14.69 4.51 13.02
C CYS A 67 -14.62 5.97 12.59
N TYR A 68 -13.41 6.51 12.52
CA TYR A 68 -13.20 7.87 12.04
C TYR A 68 -11.98 7.93 11.13
N GLY A 69 -12.24 8.17 9.84
CA GLY A 69 -11.22 8.49 8.85
C GLY A 69 -10.78 9.95 8.97
N GLN A 70 -9.48 10.18 9.14
CA GLN A 70 -8.90 11.51 9.16
C GLN A 70 -9.29 12.30 7.91
N ARG A 71 -9.63 13.57 8.10
CA ARG A 71 -9.84 14.54 7.03
C ARG A 71 -8.81 15.66 7.14
N PRO A 72 -8.30 16.22 6.02
CA PRO A 72 -7.39 17.36 6.07
C PRO A 72 -8.01 18.56 6.80
N GLY A 73 -7.29 19.17 7.75
CA GLY A 73 -7.79 20.33 8.49
C GLY A 73 -6.83 20.87 9.55
N ARG A 74 -6.96 22.16 9.90
CA ARG A 74 -6.07 22.87 10.86
C ARG A 74 -6.32 22.52 12.34
N ASP A 75 -7.43 21.86 12.66
CA ASP A 75 -7.82 21.49 14.03
C ASP A 75 -8.08 19.96 14.18
N ALA A 76 -7.34 19.14 13.44
CA ALA A 76 -7.56 17.69 13.34
C ALA A 76 -7.65 16.98 14.71
N GLU A 77 -6.80 17.36 15.67
CA GLU A 77 -6.80 16.75 17.01
C GLU A 77 -8.05 17.14 17.83
N ARG A 78 -8.50 18.40 17.73
CA ARG A 78 -9.71 18.88 18.40
C ARG A 78 -10.95 18.21 17.83
N GLU A 79 -11.02 18.07 16.52
CA GLU A 79 -12.12 17.35 15.86
C GLU A 79 -12.12 15.86 16.23
N LEU A 80 -10.95 15.21 16.24
CA LEU A 80 -10.82 13.83 16.70
C LEU A 80 -11.32 13.65 18.13
N ALA A 81 -10.86 14.50 19.06
CA ALA A 81 -11.29 14.44 20.47
C ALA A 81 -12.82 14.64 20.62
N LYS A 82 -13.39 15.56 19.83
CA LYS A 82 -14.84 15.80 19.78
C LYS A 82 -15.59 14.60 19.22
N LYS A 83 -15.05 13.92 18.19
CA LYS A 83 -15.64 12.71 17.62
C LYS A 83 -15.63 11.54 18.57
N ILE A 84 -14.48 11.22 19.15
CA ILE A 84 -14.37 10.19 20.19
C ILE A 84 -15.44 10.39 21.27
N ARG A 85 -15.58 11.62 21.79
CA ARG A 85 -16.62 11.93 22.79
C ARG A 85 -18.04 11.78 22.27
N SER A 86 -18.35 12.44 21.16
CA SER A 86 -19.69 12.42 20.58
C SER A 86 -20.16 10.99 20.26
N ASP A 87 -19.29 10.17 19.69
CA ASP A 87 -19.66 8.83 19.24
C ASP A 87 -19.75 7.86 20.43
N PHE A 88 -18.88 7.99 21.43
CA PHE A 88 -18.99 7.24 22.68
C PHE A 88 -20.26 7.58 23.47
N ASP A 89 -20.58 8.87 23.62
CA ASP A 89 -21.78 9.30 24.36
C ASP A 89 -23.05 8.76 23.67
N ARG A 90 -23.12 8.84 22.34
CA ARG A 90 -24.22 8.24 21.55
C ARG A 90 -24.27 6.73 21.69
N ALA A 91 -23.11 6.06 21.68
CA ALA A 91 -23.02 4.62 21.87
C ALA A 91 -23.63 4.20 23.20
N VAL A 92 -23.22 4.85 24.29
CA VAL A 92 -23.73 4.61 25.65
C VAL A 92 -25.25 4.83 25.72
N ASP A 93 -25.75 5.90 25.11
CA ASP A 93 -27.17 6.26 25.14
C ASP A 93 -28.05 5.30 24.34
N GLN A 94 -27.58 4.83 23.18
CA GLN A 94 -28.40 4.05 22.25
C GLN A 94 -28.26 2.53 22.41
N TRP A 95 -27.11 2.06 22.90
CA TRP A 95 -26.77 0.65 22.91
C TRP A 95 -26.43 0.19 24.33
N ALA A 96 -27.35 -0.52 24.98
CA ALA A 96 -27.17 -0.94 26.37
C ALA A 96 -26.29 -2.20 26.55
N SER A 97 -26.15 -3.02 25.50
CA SER A 97 -25.61 -4.39 25.57
C SER A 97 -24.10 -4.51 25.43
N PHE A 98 -23.41 -3.49 24.90
CA PHE A 98 -21.97 -3.59 24.67
C PHE A 98 -21.20 -3.46 25.99
N HIS A 99 -20.09 -4.20 26.07
CA HIS A 99 -19.14 -4.19 27.18
C HIS A 99 -17.78 -3.66 26.75
N THR A 100 -17.49 -3.69 25.45
CA THR A 100 -16.25 -3.17 24.86
C THR A 100 -16.59 -2.19 23.74
N TRP A 101 -16.00 -1.00 23.80
CA TRP A 101 -16.09 0.00 22.75
C TRP A 101 -14.70 0.28 22.16
N ARG A 102 -14.58 0.13 20.85
CA ARG A 102 -13.35 0.29 20.08
C ARG A 102 -13.50 1.45 19.12
N PHE A 103 -12.69 2.49 19.30
CA PHE A 103 -12.61 3.60 18.37
C PHE A 103 -11.46 3.38 17.39
N VAL A 104 -11.78 3.14 16.12
CA VAL A 104 -10.81 2.89 15.05
C VAL A 104 -10.54 4.19 14.31
N THR A 105 -9.26 4.58 14.19
CA THR A 105 -8.90 5.80 13.46
C THR A 105 -7.51 5.75 12.89
N ASN A 106 -7.31 6.36 11.72
CA ASN A 106 -5.99 6.67 11.15
C ASN A 106 -5.51 8.09 11.49
N ALA A 107 -6.30 8.88 12.22
CA ALA A 107 -5.90 10.23 12.61
C ALA A 107 -4.79 10.20 13.67
N PRO A 108 -3.80 11.12 13.61
CA PRO A 108 -2.83 11.31 14.68
C PRO A 108 -3.52 11.59 16.02
N VAL A 109 -3.17 10.81 17.04
CA VAL A 109 -3.75 10.91 18.38
C VAL A 109 -2.80 11.74 19.24
N GLY A 110 -3.18 12.99 19.48
CA GLY A 110 -2.44 13.88 20.39
C GLY A 110 -2.95 13.84 21.84
N PRO A 111 -2.37 14.70 22.70
CA PRO A 111 -2.71 14.78 24.12
C PRO A 111 -4.21 15.00 24.41
N LEU A 112 -4.91 15.81 23.62
CA LEU A 112 -6.32 16.12 23.86
C LEU A 112 -7.21 14.89 23.66
N ALA A 113 -7.08 14.21 22.52
CA ALA A 113 -7.81 12.98 22.23
C ALA A 113 -7.46 11.89 23.24
N THR A 114 -6.18 11.80 23.64
CA THR A 114 -5.73 10.88 24.70
C THR A 114 -6.43 11.16 26.02
N GLN A 115 -6.52 12.42 26.44
CA GLN A 115 -7.20 12.79 27.68
C GLN A 115 -8.68 12.40 27.66
N VAL A 116 -9.37 12.59 26.53
CA VAL A 116 -10.78 12.15 26.36
C VAL A 116 -10.92 10.66 26.61
N VAL A 117 -10.06 9.83 26.00
CA VAL A 117 -10.10 8.37 26.16
C VAL A 117 -9.80 7.97 27.61
N VAL A 118 -8.80 8.59 28.25
CA VAL A 118 -8.44 8.30 29.64
C VAL A 118 -9.58 8.67 30.59
N ASP A 119 -10.24 9.80 30.38
CA ASP A 119 -11.38 10.23 31.18
C ASP A 119 -12.53 9.21 31.06
N MET A 120 -12.85 8.75 29.85
CA MET A 120 -13.84 7.69 29.64
C MET A 120 -13.47 6.39 30.34
N GLN A 121 -12.22 5.94 30.22
CA GLN A 121 -11.74 4.71 30.87
C GLN A 121 -11.85 4.79 32.39
N ARG A 122 -11.67 5.98 32.98
CA ARG A 122 -11.86 6.20 34.42
C ARG A 122 -13.33 6.21 34.80
N SER A 123 -14.16 6.95 34.05
CA SER A 123 -15.59 7.08 34.31
C SER A 123 -16.35 5.75 34.19
N TYR A 124 -15.93 4.88 33.27
CA TYR A 124 -16.56 3.58 32.99
C TYR A 124 -15.68 2.40 33.42
N GLY A 125 -14.72 2.61 34.32
CA GLY A 125 -13.86 1.53 34.82
C GLY A 125 -14.62 0.46 35.62
N PRO A 126 -13.93 -0.58 36.14
CA PRO A 126 -14.54 -1.71 36.86
C PRO A 126 -15.42 -1.34 38.05
N GLY A 127 -15.19 -0.19 38.70
CA GLY A 127 -15.97 0.30 39.83
C GLY A 127 -17.14 1.22 39.47
N SER A 128 -17.39 1.46 38.18
CA SER A 128 -18.50 2.31 37.73
C SER A 128 -19.84 1.56 37.78
N SER A 129 -20.95 2.30 37.70
CA SER A 129 -22.30 1.72 37.61
C SER A 129 -22.53 0.92 36.31
N ARG A 130 -21.74 1.20 35.28
CA ARG A 130 -21.75 0.50 33.98
C ARG A 130 -20.31 0.29 33.52
N PRO A 131 -19.63 -0.79 33.97
CA PRO A 131 -18.26 -1.05 33.55
C PRO A 131 -18.15 -1.30 32.04
N LEU A 132 -17.32 -0.52 31.35
CA LEU A 132 -17.04 -0.63 29.92
C LEU A 132 -15.53 -0.65 29.65
N THR A 133 -15.14 -1.43 28.66
CA THR A 133 -13.77 -1.48 28.14
C THR A 133 -13.64 -0.52 26.96
N VAL A 134 -13.02 0.63 27.17
CA VAL A 134 -12.77 1.64 26.11
C VAL A 134 -11.38 1.43 25.51
N ARG A 135 -11.29 1.29 24.19
CA ARG A 135 -10.04 1.07 23.46
C ARG A 135 -9.94 1.97 22.23
N LEU A 136 -8.74 2.51 22.03
CA LEU A 136 -8.35 3.20 20.81
C LEU A 136 -7.52 2.26 19.94
N VAL A 137 -7.93 2.13 18.68
CA VAL A 137 -7.35 1.25 17.66
C VAL A 137 -6.79 2.14 16.54
N ASN A 138 -5.47 2.25 16.50
CA ASN A 138 -4.77 2.91 15.40
C ASN A 138 -4.48 1.89 14.27
N PRO A 139 -3.94 2.30 13.10
CA PRO A 139 -3.65 1.38 12.01
C PRO A 139 -2.80 0.18 12.44
N GLU A 140 -1.75 0.38 13.22
CA GLU A 140 -0.87 -0.71 13.64
C GLU A 140 -1.55 -1.71 14.59
N LYS A 141 -2.45 -1.26 15.47
CA LYS A 141 -3.29 -2.17 16.26
C LYS A 141 -4.32 -2.89 15.41
N LEU A 142 -4.92 -2.20 14.44
CA LEU A 142 -5.83 -2.83 13.48
C LEU A 142 -5.10 -3.93 12.69
N TRP A 143 -3.84 -3.70 12.32
CA TRP A 143 -3.00 -4.72 11.73
C TRP A 143 -2.77 -5.90 12.69
N SER A 144 -2.10 -5.67 13.81
CA SER A 144 -1.60 -6.72 14.70
C SER A 144 -2.69 -7.50 15.46
N GLU A 145 -3.82 -6.86 15.78
CA GLU A 145 -4.91 -7.48 16.53
C GLU A 145 -6.00 -8.08 15.63
N VAL A 146 -6.07 -7.67 14.35
CA VAL A 146 -7.16 -8.05 13.44
C VAL A 146 -6.61 -8.54 12.10
N VAL A 147 -6.07 -7.66 11.26
CA VAL A 147 -5.79 -7.98 9.85
C VAL A 147 -4.76 -9.10 9.72
N SER A 148 -3.66 -9.07 10.49
CA SER A 148 -2.61 -10.09 10.41
C SER A 148 -3.05 -11.47 10.95
N THR A 149 -4.21 -11.55 11.60
CA THR A 149 -4.76 -12.80 12.15
C THR A 149 -5.69 -13.51 11.15
N LEU A 150 -6.09 -12.82 10.08
CA LEU A 150 -6.92 -13.39 9.02
C LEU A 150 -6.13 -14.41 8.21
N ASP A 151 -6.84 -15.42 7.68
CA ASP A 151 -6.21 -16.38 6.79
C ASP A 151 -5.78 -15.74 5.45
N THR A 152 -4.85 -16.40 4.78
CA THR A 152 -4.28 -15.89 3.52
C THR A 152 -5.32 -15.75 2.40
N ALA A 153 -6.39 -16.55 2.38
CA ALA A 153 -7.43 -16.43 1.37
C ALA A 153 -8.23 -15.13 1.58
N ILE A 154 -8.62 -14.84 2.82
CA ILE A 154 -9.28 -13.59 3.20
C ILE A 154 -8.35 -12.39 2.94
N LEU A 155 -7.07 -12.49 3.29
CA LEU A 155 -6.10 -11.44 3.01
C LEU A 155 -5.98 -11.15 1.50
N ASN A 156 -6.02 -12.18 0.65
CA ASN A 156 -6.04 -12.02 -0.80
C ASN A 156 -7.34 -11.40 -1.33
N GLU A 157 -8.48 -11.68 -0.71
CA GLU A 157 -9.73 -11.04 -1.07
C GLU A 157 -9.74 -9.55 -0.68
N LEU A 158 -9.18 -9.21 0.49
CA LEU A 158 -9.05 -7.83 0.95
C LEU A 158 -8.00 -7.06 0.14
N PHE A 159 -6.90 -7.72 -0.21
CA PHE A 159 -5.76 -7.15 -0.92
C PHE A 159 -5.36 -8.05 -2.11
N PRO A 160 -6.09 -7.97 -3.22
CA PRO A 160 -5.84 -8.84 -4.37
C PRO A 160 -4.55 -8.46 -5.08
N GLY A 161 -3.97 -9.43 -5.79
CA GLY A 161 -2.75 -9.24 -6.57
C GLY A 161 -1.47 -9.36 -5.74
N ALA A 162 -1.48 -10.18 -4.68
CA ALA A 162 -0.28 -10.48 -3.92
C ALA A 162 0.77 -11.23 -4.80
N PRO A 163 2.06 -10.92 -4.64
CA PRO A 163 3.14 -11.62 -5.35
C PRO A 163 3.18 -13.11 -5.03
N GLY A 164 3.36 -13.95 -6.04
CA GLY A 164 3.54 -15.40 -5.90
C GLY A 164 2.28 -16.21 -5.63
N ILE A 165 1.10 -15.59 -5.63
CA ILE A 165 -0.18 -16.32 -5.50
C ILE A 165 -0.61 -16.97 -6.82
N ALA A 166 -0.29 -16.37 -7.96
CA ALA A 166 -0.57 -16.93 -9.28
C ALA A 166 0.71 -17.43 -9.93
N ASN A 167 0.59 -18.52 -10.70
CA ASN A 167 1.66 -18.96 -11.58
C ASN A 167 1.60 -18.13 -12.89
N VAL A 168 2.73 -17.55 -13.29
CA VAL A 168 2.82 -16.70 -14.49
C VAL A 168 3.63 -17.42 -15.55
N GLU A 169 3.01 -17.64 -16.70
CA GLU A 169 3.65 -18.23 -17.87
C GLU A 169 4.06 -17.17 -18.89
N LEU A 170 4.89 -17.55 -19.86
CA LEU A 170 5.37 -16.61 -20.89
C LEU A 170 4.20 -16.01 -21.69
N GLU A 171 3.15 -16.79 -21.94
CA GLU A 171 1.92 -16.33 -22.62
C GLU A 171 1.20 -15.20 -21.89
N ASP A 172 1.38 -15.07 -20.57
CA ASP A 172 0.82 -13.97 -19.78
C ASP A 172 1.66 -12.69 -19.88
N LEU A 173 2.95 -12.82 -20.18
CA LEU A 173 3.89 -11.70 -20.32
C LEU A 173 3.81 -11.06 -21.71
N ILE A 174 3.60 -11.86 -22.75
CA ILE A 174 3.59 -11.42 -24.15
C ILE A 174 2.58 -10.29 -24.39
N PRO A 175 1.30 -10.36 -23.95
CA PRO A 175 0.34 -9.27 -24.18
C PRO A 175 0.77 -7.94 -23.56
N LEU A 176 1.44 -7.98 -22.40
CA LEU A 176 1.95 -6.78 -21.73
C LEU A 176 3.14 -6.18 -22.50
N LEU A 177 4.00 -7.04 -23.06
CA LEU A 177 5.11 -6.62 -23.91
C LEU A 177 4.62 -6.09 -25.26
N ASP A 178 3.61 -6.73 -25.86
CA ASP A 178 3.00 -6.33 -27.15
C ASP A 178 2.22 -5.01 -27.05
N GLN A 179 1.58 -4.73 -25.91
CA GLN A 179 0.98 -3.42 -25.65
C GLN A 179 1.99 -2.28 -25.78
N LEU A 180 3.28 -2.57 -25.55
CA LEU A 180 4.35 -1.60 -25.76
C LEU A 180 4.75 -1.52 -27.23
N GLY A 181 4.63 -2.57 -28.05
CA GLY A 181 5.17 -2.64 -29.41
C GLY A 181 4.48 -1.82 -30.52
N SER A 182 3.36 -1.14 -30.29
CA SER A 182 2.49 -0.63 -31.38
C SER A 182 2.76 0.80 -31.88
N GLY A 183 4.00 1.33 -31.85
CA GLY A 183 4.26 2.61 -32.52
C GLY A 183 5.73 2.88 -32.85
N ALA A 184 5.94 3.25 -34.11
CA ALA A 184 7.25 3.53 -34.66
C ALA A 184 7.77 4.91 -34.21
N GLY A 185 8.95 4.93 -33.63
CA GLY A 185 9.82 6.10 -33.49
C GLY A 185 11.27 5.62 -33.56
N PRO A 186 12.21 6.38 -34.16
CA PRO A 186 13.60 5.99 -34.23
C PRO A 186 14.19 5.92 -32.80
N VAL A 187 14.88 4.83 -32.50
CA VAL A 187 15.46 4.55 -31.18
C VAL A 187 16.97 4.59 -31.30
N ASP A 188 17.62 5.30 -30.39
CA ASP A 188 19.08 5.30 -30.24
C ASP A 188 19.47 4.09 -29.38
N SER A 189 20.17 3.13 -30.00
CA SER A 189 20.62 1.89 -29.38
C SER A 189 21.94 2.11 -28.67
N GLY A 190 21.99 1.87 -27.35
CA GLY A 190 23.28 1.92 -26.65
C GLY A 190 23.20 1.98 -25.14
N GLY A 191 22.74 0.90 -24.49
CA GLY A 191 22.95 0.71 -23.06
C GLY A 191 23.26 -0.73 -22.75
N ALA A 192 24.47 -1.03 -22.29
CA ALA A 192 24.75 -2.33 -21.69
C ALA A 192 23.82 -2.53 -20.48
N VAL A 193 23.27 -3.73 -20.31
CA VAL A 193 22.53 -4.12 -19.10
C VAL A 193 23.54 -4.09 -17.94
N LEU A 194 23.59 -2.97 -17.23
CA LEU A 194 24.42 -2.81 -16.05
C LEU A 194 23.81 -3.63 -14.91
N PRO A 195 24.63 -4.31 -14.08
CA PRO A 195 24.13 -4.93 -12.87
C PRO A 195 23.50 -3.84 -11.99
N VAL A 196 22.25 -4.06 -11.58
CA VAL A 196 21.50 -3.12 -10.75
C VAL A 196 22.17 -3.03 -9.40
N PRO A 197 22.60 -1.83 -8.95
CA PRO A 197 23.08 -1.67 -7.59
C PRO A 197 21.97 -2.10 -6.63
N ALA A 198 22.32 -2.90 -5.60
CA ALA A 198 21.36 -3.27 -4.56
C ALA A 198 20.68 -2.04 -3.94
N SER A 199 21.37 -0.89 -3.98
CA SER A 199 20.90 0.41 -3.51
C SER A 199 19.90 1.12 -4.44
N LYS A 200 19.58 0.64 -5.65
CA LYS A 200 18.64 1.34 -6.56
C LYS A 200 17.24 1.44 -5.95
N MET A 201 16.76 0.37 -5.31
CA MET A 201 15.46 0.37 -4.64
C MET A 201 15.44 1.34 -3.44
N ASP A 202 16.56 1.43 -2.70
CA ASP A 202 16.72 2.37 -1.59
C ASP A 202 16.77 3.82 -2.09
N PHE A 203 17.55 4.07 -3.15
CA PHE A 203 17.70 5.39 -3.76
C PHE A 203 16.38 5.95 -4.26
N ASN A 204 15.52 5.10 -4.82
CA ASN A 204 14.19 5.47 -5.29
C ASN A 204 13.11 5.38 -4.19
N ALA A 205 13.50 5.12 -2.93
CA ALA A 205 12.61 5.00 -1.78
C ALA A 205 11.41 4.07 -2.04
N LEU A 206 11.63 2.92 -2.68
CA LEU A 206 10.58 1.94 -2.91
C LEU A 206 10.11 1.34 -1.58
N SER A 207 8.79 1.29 -1.39
CA SER A 207 8.17 0.68 -0.20
C SER A 207 8.47 -0.81 -0.10
N GLU A 208 8.38 -1.39 1.09
CA GLU A 208 8.58 -2.84 1.30
C GLU A 208 7.66 -3.69 0.42
N ALA A 209 6.39 -3.27 0.26
CA ALA A 209 5.45 -3.93 -0.65
C ALA A 209 5.93 -3.90 -2.11
N SER A 210 6.39 -2.73 -2.60
CA SER A 210 6.95 -2.60 -3.95
C SER A 210 8.21 -3.44 -4.15
N ARG A 211 9.05 -3.56 -3.11
CA ARG A 211 10.25 -4.42 -3.15
C ARG A 211 9.87 -5.88 -3.23
N ALA A 212 8.86 -6.33 -2.48
CA ALA A 212 8.36 -7.70 -2.56
C ALA A 212 7.84 -8.03 -3.96
N GLU A 213 7.10 -7.11 -4.59
CA GLU A 213 6.63 -7.25 -5.98
C GLU A 213 7.78 -7.41 -6.96
N PHE A 214 8.79 -6.53 -6.90
CA PHE A 214 9.92 -6.57 -7.82
C PHE A 214 10.81 -7.79 -7.59
N ASN A 215 11.05 -8.16 -6.33
CA ASN A 215 11.82 -9.35 -6.00
C ASN A 215 11.14 -10.62 -6.52
N TYR A 216 9.81 -10.68 -6.49
CA TYR A 216 9.07 -11.76 -7.14
C TYR A 216 9.19 -11.69 -8.66
N GLY A 217 8.95 -10.52 -9.26
CA GLY A 217 9.04 -10.31 -10.72
C GLY A 217 10.39 -10.71 -11.32
N ARG A 218 11.49 -10.45 -10.60
CA ARG A 218 12.86 -10.84 -10.99
C ARG A 218 13.04 -12.34 -11.19
N LEU A 219 12.27 -13.17 -10.48
CA LEU A 219 12.32 -14.62 -10.67
C LEU A 219 11.88 -15.04 -12.09
N LEU A 220 11.15 -14.17 -12.78
CA LEU A 220 10.63 -14.39 -14.14
C LEU A 220 11.52 -13.75 -15.23
N ALA A 221 12.57 -13.01 -14.86
CA ALA A 221 13.47 -12.35 -15.81
C ALA A 221 14.09 -13.30 -16.86
N PRO A 222 14.57 -14.52 -16.50
CA PRO A 222 15.12 -15.44 -17.50
C PRO A 222 14.14 -15.81 -18.62
N ARG A 223 12.83 -15.88 -18.30
CA ARG A 223 11.78 -16.17 -19.30
C ARG A 223 11.62 -15.01 -20.30
N ILE A 224 11.78 -13.78 -19.84
CA ILE A 224 11.72 -12.57 -20.68
C ILE A 224 12.97 -12.49 -21.57
N ASP A 225 14.16 -12.83 -21.02
CA ASP A 225 15.40 -12.91 -21.80
C ASP A 225 15.30 -13.94 -22.93
N GLU A 226 14.82 -15.16 -22.64
CA GLU A 226 14.62 -16.22 -23.63
C GLU A 226 13.65 -15.79 -24.74
N TRP A 227 12.58 -15.08 -24.38
CA TRP A 227 11.63 -14.54 -25.35
C TRP A 227 12.28 -13.51 -26.29
N TYR A 228 13.00 -12.52 -25.75
CA TYR A 228 13.71 -11.53 -26.58
C TYR A 228 14.75 -12.16 -27.50
N GLN A 229 15.47 -13.19 -27.04
CA GLN A 229 16.43 -13.93 -27.86
C GLN A 229 15.75 -14.71 -29.01
N SER A 230 14.49 -15.09 -28.85
CA SER A 230 13.70 -15.77 -29.88
C SER A 230 13.08 -14.82 -30.91
N CYS A 231 12.98 -13.53 -30.59
CA CYS A 231 12.40 -12.52 -31.48
C CYS A 231 13.31 -12.27 -32.69
N SER A 232 12.69 -12.13 -33.87
CA SER A 232 13.42 -11.88 -35.12
C SER A 232 13.89 -10.43 -35.29
N ASP A 233 13.35 -9.49 -34.51
CA ASP A 233 13.72 -8.07 -34.53
C ASP A 233 14.74 -7.77 -33.41
N PRO A 234 16.02 -7.52 -33.74
CA PRO A 234 17.04 -7.19 -32.74
C PRO A 234 16.80 -5.85 -32.02
N GLY A 235 16.00 -4.93 -32.60
CA GLY A 235 15.72 -3.63 -32.02
C GLY A 235 14.52 -3.60 -31.06
N LEU A 236 13.82 -4.72 -30.91
CA LEU A 236 12.58 -4.80 -30.14
C LEU A 236 12.79 -4.46 -28.65
N PHE A 237 13.89 -4.93 -28.06
CA PHE A 237 14.24 -4.64 -26.67
C PHE A 237 14.45 -3.13 -26.45
N ASP A 238 15.26 -2.50 -27.29
CA ASP A 238 15.54 -1.06 -27.20
C ASP A 238 14.26 -0.23 -27.37
N ALA A 239 13.39 -0.63 -28.31
CA ALA A 239 12.11 0.02 -28.54
C ALA A 239 11.18 -0.06 -27.32
N HIS A 240 11.08 -1.23 -26.68
CA HIS A 240 10.32 -1.39 -25.44
C HIS A 240 10.93 -0.57 -24.30
N GLY A 241 12.26 -0.56 -24.19
CA GLY A 241 12.99 0.22 -23.20
C GLY A 241 12.74 1.73 -23.30
N ALA A 242 12.81 2.29 -24.51
CA ALA A 242 12.53 3.71 -24.76
C ALA A 242 11.09 4.09 -24.39
N ARG A 243 10.13 3.20 -24.66
CA ARG A 243 8.72 3.41 -24.32
C ARG A 243 8.46 3.36 -22.82
N PHE A 244 9.09 2.42 -22.12
CA PHE A 244 9.01 2.36 -20.67
C PHE A 244 9.58 3.61 -20.02
N ARG A 245 10.69 4.13 -20.54
CA ARG A 245 11.27 5.40 -20.09
C ARG A 245 10.30 6.56 -20.30
N ALA A 246 9.69 6.67 -21.48
CA ALA A 246 8.68 7.70 -21.75
C ALA A 246 7.44 7.59 -20.84
N LEU A 247 6.95 6.37 -20.59
CA LEU A 247 5.85 6.11 -19.65
C LEU A 247 6.23 6.54 -18.23
N TYR A 248 7.44 6.20 -17.78
CA TYR A 248 7.95 6.61 -16.47
C TYR A 248 8.01 8.13 -16.33
N GLU A 249 8.60 8.82 -17.30
CA GLU A 249 8.70 10.28 -17.33
C GLU A 249 7.31 10.94 -17.29
N GLN A 250 6.34 10.38 -18.04
CA GLN A 250 4.96 10.85 -18.02
C GLN A 250 4.33 10.73 -16.63
N GLN A 251 4.51 9.60 -15.92
CA GLN A 251 3.92 9.42 -14.59
C GLN A 251 4.64 10.27 -13.53
N ARG A 252 5.96 10.41 -13.62
CA ARG A 252 6.77 11.26 -12.74
C ARG A 252 6.41 12.75 -12.87
N ALA A 253 5.92 13.18 -14.02
CA ALA A 253 5.38 14.53 -14.19
C ALA A 253 4.07 14.78 -13.43
N VAL A 254 3.35 13.73 -13.03
CA VAL A 254 2.07 13.83 -12.30
C VAL A 254 2.27 13.77 -10.78
N THR A 255 3.20 12.94 -10.32
CA THR A 255 3.43 12.72 -8.88
C THR A 255 4.90 12.41 -8.60
N THR A 256 5.38 12.83 -7.44
CA THR A 256 6.72 12.53 -6.94
C THR A 256 6.74 11.35 -5.97
N THR A 257 5.58 10.77 -5.62
CA THR A 257 5.49 9.66 -4.66
C THR A 257 5.80 8.34 -5.39
N PRO A 258 6.89 7.62 -5.05
CA PRO A 258 7.32 6.42 -5.79
C PRO A 258 6.26 5.33 -5.91
N SER A 259 5.52 5.04 -4.83
CA SER A 259 4.44 4.05 -4.84
C SER A 259 3.29 4.45 -5.77
N GLU A 260 2.98 5.75 -5.90
CA GLU A 260 1.94 6.22 -6.82
C GLU A 260 2.41 6.13 -8.27
N ILE A 261 3.67 6.51 -8.55
CA ILE A 261 4.28 6.32 -9.87
C ILE A 261 4.19 4.85 -10.28
N LEU A 262 4.53 3.94 -9.37
CA LEU A 262 4.53 2.51 -9.63
C LEU A 262 3.12 1.97 -9.92
N GLU A 263 2.12 2.33 -9.12
CA GLU A 263 0.72 1.94 -9.38
C GLU A 263 0.22 2.47 -10.74
N ARG A 264 0.60 3.69 -11.12
CA ARG A 264 0.28 4.27 -12.43
C ARG A 264 0.96 3.51 -13.57
N LEU A 265 2.21 3.08 -13.39
CA LEU A 265 2.90 2.26 -14.38
C LEU A 265 2.25 0.88 -14.54
N TYR A 266 1.88 0.21 -13.44
CA TYR A 266 1.16 -1.06 -13.54
C TYR A 266 -0.17 -0.89 -14.27
N ALA A 267 -0.92 0.17 -13.97
CA ALA A 267 -2.18 0.45 -14.67
C ALA A 267 -1.98 0.80 -16.15
N ALA A 268 -0.87 1.47 -16.50
CA ALA A 268 -0.54 1.81 -17.88
C ALA A 268 -0.18 0.56 -18.72
N VAL A 269 0.50 -0.41 -18.11
CA VAL A 269 0.99 -1.62 -18.81
C VAL A 269 -0.03 -2.76 -18.81
N ALA A 270 -0.80 -2.93 -17.73
CA ALA A 270 -1.71 -4.06 -17.56
C ALA A 270 -3.19 -3.65 -17.53
N GLY A 271 -3.47 -2.36 -17.74
CA GLY A 271 -4.81 -1.79 -17.71
C GLY A 271 -5.32 -1.47 -16.31
N PRO A 272 -6.50 -0.82 -16.22
CA PRO A 272 -7.12 -0.51 -14.94
C PRO A 272 -7.46 -1.79 -14.16
N ASN A 273 -7.49 -1.68 -12.83
CA ASN A 273 -7.78 -2.80 -11.92
C ASN A 273 -6.83 -3.99 -12.05
N VAL A 274 -5.58 -3.77 -12.49
CA VAL A 274 -4.52 -4.80 -12.61
C VAL A 274 -4.49 -5.77 -11.42
N ARG A 275 -4.64 -5.24 -10.19
CA ARG A 275 -4.61 -6.00 -8.93
C ARG A 275 -5.74 -7.03 -8.77
N MET A 276 -6.87 -6.86 -9.46
CA MET A 276 -8.04 -7.75 -9.34
C MET A 276 -7.84 -9.10 -10.06
N ASP A 277 -6.79 -9.20 -10.88
CA ASP A 277 -6.40 -10.43 -11.56
C ASP A 277 -4.99 -10.78 -11.10
N ALA A 278 -4.87 -11.88 -10.34
CA ALA A 278 -3.60 -12.27 -9.75
C ALA A 278 -2.53 -12.58 -10.80
N THR A 279 -2.87 -13.31 -11.88
CA THR A 279 -1.95 -13.63 -12.95
C THR A 279 -1.46 -12.36 -13.64
N ARG A 280 -2.39 -11.46 -14.00
CA ARG A 280 -2.07 -10.19 -14.64
C ARG A 280 -1.23 -9.27 -13.76
N ALA A 281 -1.51 -9.19 -12.45
CA ALA A 281 -0.71 -8.42 -11.51
C ALA A 281 0.72 -8.95 -11.42
N ASN A 282 0.87 -10.27 -11.28
CA ASN A 282 2.17 -10.92 -11.17
C ASN A 282 2.98 -10.82 -12.47
N ALA A 283 2.32 -10.90 -13.63
CA ALA A 283 2.92 -10.63 -14.94
C ALA A 283 3.39 -9.17 -15.07
N ALA A 284 2.61 -8.21 -14.58
CA ALA A 284 3.01 -6.80 -14.55
C ALA A 284 4.23 -6.56 -13.66
N PHE A 285 4.33 -7.24 -12.50
CA PHE A 285 5.52 -7.17 -11.64
C PHE A 285 6.77 -7.65 -12.38
N ALA A 286 6.65 -8.76 -13.12
CA ALA A 286 7.75 -9.30 -13.92
C ALA A 286 8.25 -8.27 -14.94
N VAL A 287 7.35 -7.77 -15.79
CA VAL A 287 7.72 -6.82 -16.85
C VAL A 287 8.32 -5.54 -16.27
N LEU A 288 7.67 -4.90 -15.28
CA LEU A 288 8.22 -3.66 -14.71
C LEU A 288 9.54 -3.90 -13.98
N SER A 289 9.70 -5.02 -13.26
CA SER A 289 10.96 -5.33 -12.59
C SER A 289 12.10 -5.53 -13.59
N TYR A 290 11.81 -6.13 -14.76
CA TYR A 290 12.77 -6.34 -15.83
C TYR A 290 13.28 -5.02 -16.42
N PHE A 291 12.38 -4.06 -16.66
CA PHE A 291 12.75 -2.73 -17.15
C PHE A 291 13.34 -1.81 -16.07
N PHE A 292 12.97 -2.01 -14.81
CA PHE A 292 13.66 -1.39 -13.68
C PHE A 292 15.11 -1.85 -13.62
N ASP A 293 15.33 -3.16 -13.73
CA ASP A 293 16.67 -3.71 -13.64
C ASP A 293 17.53 -3.36 -14.88
N SER A 294 16.90 -3.22 -16.04
CA SER A 294 17.55 -2.76 -17.27
C SER A 294 17.75 -1.23 -17.34
N CYS A 295 17.56 -0.50 -16.24
CA CYS A 295 17.76 0.96 -16.14
C CYS A 295 16.87 1.81 -17.08
N HIS A 296 15.69 1.31 -17.44
CA HIS A 296 14.72 2.04 -18.27
C HIS A 296 13.76 2.89 -17.43
N ILE A 297 13.44 2.45 -16.22
CA ILE A 297 12.59 3.16 -15.27
C ILE A 297 13.29 3.34 -13.94
N PHE A 298 12.93 4.41 -13.23
CA PHE A 298 13.54 4.86 -11.97
C PHE A 298 15.04 5.17 -12.07
N GLU A 299 15.50 6.01 -11.16
CA GLU A 299 16.79 6.69 -11.21
C GLU A 299 17.92 5.76 -10.74
N MET A 300 19.12 5.98 -11.30
CA MET A 300 20.33 5.31 -10.85
C MET A 300 21.02 6.11 -9.74
N PRO A 301 21.53 5.47 -8.68
CA PRO A 301 22.45 6.13 -7.77
C PRO A 301 23.65 6.64 -8.57
N THR A 302 23.97 7.93 -8.45
CA THR A 302 25.23 8.47 -8.97
C THR A 302 26.39 7.94 -8.14
N ASP A 303 27.46 7.43 -8.77
CA ASP A 303 28.73 7.08 -8.12
C ASP A 303 29.43 8.32 -7.55
N ALA A 304 28.91 8.88 -6.46
CA ALA A 304 29.58 9.92 -5.70
C ALA A 304 30.66 9.28 -4.80
N GLY A 305 31.80 8.90 -5.39
CA GLY A 305 32.91 8.29 -4.64
C GLY A 305 34.22 8.00 -5.37
N SER A 306 34.40 8.39 -6.63
CA SER A 306 35.63 8.11 -7.40
C SER A 306 36.12 9.33 -8.20
N ALA A 307 36.30 10.45 -7.51
CA ALA A 307 37.17 11.54 -7.99
C ALA A 307 38.24 11.82 -6.94
N SER A 308 39.21 10.92 -6.81
CA SER A 308 40.54 11.28 -6.30
C SER A 308 41.26 12.08 -7.38
N GLY A 309 40.95 13.38 -7.47
CA GLY A 309 41.78 14.35 -8.18
C GLY A 309 42.95 14.74 -7.29
N ALA A 310 43.99 13.92 -7.26
CA ALA A 310 45.29 14.34 -6.76
C ALA A 310 45.83 15.43 -7.69
N GLU A 311 45.67 16.70 -7.32
CA GLU A 311 46.53 17.75 -7.85
C GLU A 311 47.88 17.65 -7.13
N VAL A 312 48.80 16.98 -7.81
CA VAL A 312 50.24 17.08 -7.57
C VAL A 312 50.64 18.51 -7.95
N SER A 313 50.92 19.35 -6.95
CA SER A 313 51.57 20.64 -7.15
C SER A 313 53.09 20.46 -7.01
N ASP A 314 53.77 20.40 -8.15
CA ASP A 314 55.22 20.56 -8.32
C ASP A 314 55.39 21.26 -9.70
N ALA A 315 56.12 22.35 -9.95
CA ALA A 315 57.00 23.21 -9.18
C ALA A 315 57.12 24.59 -9.90
N ALA A 316 57.54 25.61 -9.14
CA ALA A 316 58.43 26.74 -9.48
C ALA A 316 58.34 27.48 -10.83
N ALA A 317 58.15 28.82 -10.76
CA ALA A 317 59.07 29.85 -11.30
C ALA A 317 58.50 31.27 -11.08
N ASP A 318 58.95 31.95 -10.02
CA ASP A 318 59.57 33.30 -9.99
C ASP A 318 59.62 33.86 -8.55
#